data_AF-A0A9X8VEN0-F1
#
_entry.id   AF-A0A9X8VEN0-F1
#
_cell.length_a   1.000
_cell.length_b   1.000
_cell.length_c   1.000
_cell.angle_alpha   90.00
_cell.angle_beta   90.00
_cell.angle_gamma   90.00
#
_symmetry.space_group_name_H-M   'P 1'
#
loop_
_entity.id
_entity.type
_entity.pdbx_description
1 polymer ?
#
loop_
_entity_poly.entity_id
_entity_poly.type
_entity_poly.pdbx_seq_one_letter_code
_entity_poly.pdbx_strand_id
1 'polypeptide(L)' 'RYGLIGSWLLMFLIFEREYSTGVYLLSPGTETIGSMLVSLWAAGAIDIVAALSFINILLVVLGLGIALRFGVKLHD' A
#
# COMPACT_ATOMS: atom_id res chain seq x y z
N ARG A 1 -19.85 -14.89 -7.60
CA ARG A 1 -18.75 -15.82 -7.96
C ARG A 1 -17.33 -15.20 -7.85
N TYR A 2 -17.19 -13.87 -7.74
CA TYR A 2 -15.88 -13.20 -7.53
C TYR A 2 -15.66 -12.64 -6.10
N GLY A 3 -16.53 -12.99 -5.14
CA GLY A 3 -16.51 -12.40 -3.80
C GLY A 3 -15.19 -12.60 -3.04
N LEU A 4 -14.58 -13.79 -3.15
CA LEU A 4 -13.31 -14.10 -2.49
C LEU A 4 -12.14 -13.24 -3.02
N ILE A 5 -12.07 -13.06 -4.35
CA ILE A 5 -11.03 -12.25 -4.99
C ILE A 5 -11.25 -10.77 -4.65
N GLY A 6 -12.50 -10.30 -4.67
CA GLY A 6 -12.83 -8.94 -4.25
C GLY A 6 -12.48 -8.67 -2.79
N SER A 7 -12.85 -9.56 -1.85
CA SER A 7 -12.50 -9.42 -0.43
C SER A 7 -10.99 -9.48 -0.19
N TRP A 8 -10.28 -10.33 -0.92
CA TRP A 8 -8.83 -10.42 -0.85
C TRP A 8 -8.15 -9.13 -1.34
N LEU A 9 -8.64 -8.56 -2.44
CA LEU A 9 -8.12 -7.30 -2.99
C LEU A 9 -8.42 -6.11 -2.07
N LEU A 10 -9.59 -6.09 -1.43
CA LEU A 10 -9.91 -5.08 -0.42
C LEU A 10 -8.99 -5.20 0.81
N MET A 11 -8.74 -6.41 1.31
CA MET A 11 -7.74 -6.61 2.37
C MET A 11 -6.36 -6.15 1.93
N PHE A 12 -5.93 -6.50 0.72
CA PHE A 12 -4.64 -6.08 0.16
C PHE A 12 -4.49 -4.55 0.16
N LEU A 13 -5.51 -3.83 -0.31
CA LEU A 13 -5.52 -2.36 -0.34
C LEU A 13 -5.50 -1.72 1.07
N ILE A 14 -6.12 -2.37 2.06
CA ILE A 14 -6.06 -1.93 3.46
C ILE A 14 -4.64 -2.10 4.00
N PHE A 15 -4.04 -3.28 3.81
CA PHE A 15 -2.68 -3.56 4.27
C PHE A 15 -1.62 -2.66 3.61
N GLU A 16 -1.78 -2.32 2.34
CA GLU A 16 -0.89 -1.40 1.63
C GLU A 16 -0.91 0.02 2.22
N ARG A 17 -2.05 0.44 2.80
CA ARG A 17 -2.23 1.75 3.43
C ARG A 17 -2.01 1.75 4.94
N GLU A 18 -1.82 0.59 5.55
CA GLU A 18 -1.54 0.48 6.98
C GLU A 18 -0.10 0.89 7.27
N TYR A 19 0.10 2.20 7.45
CA TYR A 19 1.38 2.78 7.87
C TYR A 19 1.65 2.55 9.36
N SER A 20 0.60 2.53 10.20
CA SER A 20 0.74 2.59 11.66
C SER A 20 1.33 1.32 12.28
N THR A 21 0.95 0.13 11.83
CA THR A 21 1.48 -1.11 12.41
C THR A 21 2.95 -1.36 12.04
N GLY A 22 3.37 -0.94 10.83
CA GLY A 22 4.75 -1.08 10.38
C GLY A 22 5.73 -0.20 11.15
N VAL A 23 5.37 1.06 11.40
CA VAL A 23 6.26 2.03 12.10
C VAL A 23 6.49 1.64 13.57
N TYR A 24 5.50 1.03 14.23
CA TYR A 24 5.62 0.69 15.66
C TYR A 24 6.16 -0.71 15.95
N LEU A 25 6.07 -1.66 15.01
CA LEU A 25 6.47 -3.05 15.23
C LEU A 25 7.72 -3.49 14.45
N LEU A 26 8.12 -2.75 13.42
CA LEU A 26 9.27 -3.11 12.59
C LEU A 26 10.49 -2.29 13.01
N SER A 27 11.60 -2.99 13.21
CA SER A 27 12.89 -2.35 13.43
C SER A 27 13.41 -1.78 12.10
N PRO A 28 14.22 -0.70 12.11
CA PRO A 28 14.83 -0.16 10.89
C PRO A 28 15.50 -1.27 10.06
N GLY A 29 15.11 -1.42 8.79
CA GLY A 29 15.62 -2.46 7.88
C GLY A 29 14.69 -3.65 7.62
N THR A 30 13.61 -3.80 8.37
CA THR A 30 12.50 -4.76 8.07
C THR A 30 11.19 -4.05 7.74
N GLU A 31 11.26 -2.74 7.47
CA GLU A 31 10.13 -1.85 7.30
C GLU A 31 9.32 -2.21 6.04
N THR A 32 8.00 -2.19 6.15
CA THR A 32 7.14 -2.21 4.96
C THR A 32 7.31 -0.90 4.20
N ILE A 33 7.08 -0.90 2.88
CA ILE A 33 7.26 0.28 2.00
C ILE A 33 6.62 1.54 2.60
N GLY A 34 5.42 1.41 3.18
CA GLY A 34 4.74 2.51 3.85
C GLY A 34 5.50 3.08 5.04
N SER A 35 5.95 2.25 5.99
CA SER A 35 6.77 2.71 7.13
C SER A 35 8.14 3.25 6.70
N MET A 36 8.76 2.64 5.68
CA MET A 36 10.05 3.04 5.14
C MET A 36 10.01 4.45 4.54
N LEU A 37 8.89 4.87 3.94
CA LEU A 37 8.72 6.25 3.44
C LEU A 37 8.85 7.28 4.57
N VAL A 38 8.26 7.01 5.74
CA VAL A 38 8.33 7.91 6.90
C VAL A 38 9.75 7.96 7.47
N SER A 39 10.41 6.80 7.59
CA SER A 39 11.79 6.70 8.07
C SER A 39 12.77 7.40 7.14
N LEU A 40 12.63 7.24 5.82
CA LEU A 40 13.48 7.92 4.82
C LEU A 40 13.21 9.42 4.75
N TRP A 41 11.96 9.84 4.95
CA TRP A 41 11.62 11.26 5.08
C TRP A 41 12.33 11.88 6.29
N ALA A 42 12.31 11.20 7.44
CA ALA A 42 13.04 11.64 8.62
C ALA A 42 14.57 11.62 8.42
N ALA A 43 15.09 10.69 7.63
CA ALA A 43 16.51 10.63 7.26
C ALA A 43 16.94 11.64 6.17
N GLY A 44 16.00 12.41 5.61
CA GLY A 44 16.27 13.41 4.56
C GLY A 44 16.54 12.82 3.17
N ALA A 45 16.27 11.53 2.95
CA ALA A 45 16.52 10.84 1.67
C ALA A 45 15.37 11.05 0.66
N ILE A 46 15.12 12.30 0.28
CA ILE A 46 13.96 12.72 -0.52
C ILE A 46 13.88 12.01 -1.89
N ASP A 47 15.02 11.75 -2.53
CA ASP A 47 15.09 11.08 -3.82
C ASP A 47 14.51 9.65 -3.77
N ILE A 48 14.84 8.94 -2.70
CA ILE A 48 14.37 7.56 -2.46
C ILE A 48 12.90 7.58 -2.04
N VAL A 49 12.49 8.57 -1.22
CA VAL A 49 11.07 8.77 -0.86
C VAL A 49 10.22 8.99 -2.12
N ALA A 50 10.68 9.81 -3.06
CA ALA A 50 9.96 10.08 -4.30
C ALA A 50 9.83 8.82 -5.17
N ALA A 51 10.91 8.05 -5.33
CA ALA A 51 10.90 6.80 -6.08
C ALA A 51 9.95 5.75 -5.45
N LEU A 52 10.02 5.56 -4.13
CA LEU A 52 9.15 4.63 -3.42
C LEU A 52 7.68 5.07 -3.43
N SER A 53 7.42 6.37 -3.35
CA SER A 53 6.06 6.92 -3.45
C SER A 53 5.45 6.65 -4.82
N PHE A 54 6.24 6.79 -5.89
CA PHE A 54 5.81 6.48 -7.24
C PHE A 54 5.44 5.01 -7.42
N ILE A 55 6.28 4.09 -6.92
CA ILE A 55 6.01 2.65 -6.94
C ILE A 55 4.74 2.32 -6.15
N ASN A 56 4.59 2.91 -4.96
CA ASN A 56 3.41 2.71 -4.12
C ASN A 56 2.13 3.16 -4.83
N ILE A 57 2.14 4.34 -5.46
CA ILE A 57 1.00 4.83 -6.24
C ILE A 57 0.67 3.87 -7.39
N LEU A 58 1.69 3.35 -8.10
CA LEU A 58 1.47 2.37 -9.17
C LEU A 58 0.82 1.07 -8.67
N LEU A 59 1.25 0.55 -7.52
CA LEU A 59 0.68 -0.66 -6.91
C LEU A 59 -0.78 -0.45 -6.53
N VAL A 60 -1.11 0.67 -5.89
CA VAL A 60 -2.49 1.07 -5.57
C VAL A 60 -3.35 1.17 -6.82
N VAL A 61 -2.86 1.84 -7.87
CA VAL A 61 -3.58 2.04 -9.14
C VAL A 61 -3.84 0.72 -9.85
N LEU A 62 -2.84 -0.17 -9.88
CA LEU A 62 -2.99 -1.51 -10.44
C LEU A 62 -3.99 -2.34 -9.62
N GLY A 63 -3.88 -2.32 -8.30
CA GLY A 63 -4.80 -3.01 -7.40
C GLY A 63 -6.25 -2.57 -7.59
N LEU A 64 -6.48 -1.26 -7.62
CA LEU A 64 -7.80 -0.68 -7.93
C LEU A 64 -8.29 -1.03 -9.34
N GLY A 65 -7.43 -0.94 -10.35
CA GLY A 65 -7.79 -1.31 -11.73
C GLY A 65 -8.21 -2.78 -11.84
N ILE A 66 -7.54 -3.66 -11.12
CA ILE A 66 -7.90 -5.08 -11.04
C ILE A 66 -9.22 -5.26 -10.26
N ALA A 67 -9.41 -4.60 -9.12
CA ALA A 67 -10.64 -4.66 -8.32
C ALA A 67 -11.88 -4.21 -9.10
N LEU A 68 -11.75 -3.10 -9.84
CA LEU A 68 -12.80 -2.58 -10.72
C LEU A 68 -13.10 -3.55 -11.87
N ARG A 69 -12.08 -4.20 -12.44
CA ARG A 69 -12.25 -5.21 -13.49
C ARG A 69 -12.97 -6.46 -13.01
N PHE A 70 -12.79 -6.87 -11.75
CA PHE A 70 -13.46 -8.03 -11.16
C PHE A 70 -14.84 -7.71 -10.53
N GLY A 71 -15.35 -6.48 -10.73
CA GLY A 71 -16.74 -6.15 -10.44
C GLY A 71 -17.05 -5.94 -8.96
N VAL A 72 -16.10 -5.40 -8.19
CA VAL A 72 -16.42 -4.80 -6.89
C VAL A 72 -17.27 -3.56 -7.17
N LYS A 73 -18.59 -3.73 -7.16
CA LYS A 73 -19.52 -2.60 -7.12
C LYS A 73 -19.33 -1.91 -5.77
N LEU A 74 -18.93 -0.65 -5.78
CA LEU A 74 -19.19 0.24 -4.65
C LEU A 74 -20.71 0.27 -4.48
N HIS A 75 -21.22 -0.39 -3.44
CA HIS A 75 -22.54 -0.07 -2.92
C HIS A 75 -22.31 0.92 -1.77
N ASP A 76 -23.02 2.04 -1.83
CA ASP A 76 -23.21 2.98 -0.71
C ASP A 76 -23.70 2.25 0.55
#